data_AF-A0A7C6TY82-F1
#
_entry.id   AF-A0A7C6TY82-F1
#
_cell.length_a   1.000
_cell.length_b   1.000
_cell.length_c   1.000
_cell.angle_alpha   90.00
_cell.angle_beta   90.00
_cell.angle_gamma   90.00
#
_symmetry.space_group_name_H-M   'P 1'
#
loop_
_entity.id
_entity.type
_entity.pdbx_description
1 polymer ?
#
loop_
_entity_poly.entity_id
_entity_poly.type
_entity_poly.pdbx_seq_one_letter_code
_entity_poly.pdbx_strand_id
1 'polypeptide(L)'
;MYVSTRGSGGAVSASRAIVEGISLDGGLYTPAVLPVLSEEEIKVLQDLTFPDRAAYVLQKFLTDYESERLRNFAKRAYASFFHKDVAPVVTLDENTGILELFHGPTSAFKDMALQMLPYLLTGAMEIQGIDEKVCILVATSGDTGKAALEGFADVENTSVVVFYPKDGVSRMQELQMVTQKGDNVGVCAVHGNFDDAQTGVKAILTDAKFANKLAEKKIRLSSANSINWGRLAPQIVYYIS
;
A
#
# COMPACT_ATOMS: atom_id res chain seq x y z
N MET A 1 -7.39 13.84 -10.82
CA MET A 1 -7.48 12.93 -11.98
C MET A 1 -6.12 12.30 -12.24
N TYR A 2 -6.12 11.04 -12.67
CA TYR A 2 -4.94 10.21 -12.94
C TYR A 2 -4.95 9.76 -14.39
N VAL A 3 -3.76 9.61 -14.98
CA VAL A 3 -3.57 9.18 -16.36
C VAL A 3 -2.58 8.02 -16.42
N SER A 4 -2.69 7.18 -17.44
CA SER A 4 -1.68 6.16 -17.74
C SER A 4 -0.41 6.81 -18.27
N THR A 5 0.76 6.35 -17.81
CA THR A 5 2.07 6.72 -18.37
C THR A 5 2.25 6.31 -19.83
N ARG A 6 1.39 5.43 -20.37
CA ARG A 6 1.37 5.04 -21.80
C ARG A 6 0.34 5.80 -22.62
N GLY A 7 -0.40 6.72 -21.99
CA GLY A 7 -1.23 7.72 -22.67
C GLY A 7 -2.56 7.22 -23.22
N SER A 8 -2.96 5.96 -22.96
CA SER A 8 -4.26 5.45 -23.40
C SER A 8 -5.22 5.23 -22.23
N GLY A 9 -6.52 5.16 -22.50
CA GLY A 9 -7.56 4.88 -21.49
C GLY A 9 -8.20 6.11 -20.82
N GLY A 10 -7.77 7.33 -21.16
CA GLY A 10 -8.35 8.56 -20.60
C GLY A 10 -7.96 8.81 -19.14
N ALA A 11 -8.53 9.86 -18.56
CA ALA A 11 -8.27 10.22 -17.17
C ALA A 11 -9.25 9.52 -16.22
N VAL A 12 -8.76 8.99 -15.11
CA VAL A 12 -9.56 8.31 -14.07
C VAL A 12 -9.49 9.05 -12.73
N SER A 13 -10.40 8.74 -11.80
CA SER A 13 -10.34 9.27 -10.43
C SER A 13 -9.20 8.63 -9.61
N ALA A 14 -8.86 9.20 -8.45
CA ALA A 14 -7.79 8.63 -7.61
C ALA A 14 -8.20 7.28 -7.02
N SER A 15 -9.44 7.16 -6.55
CA SER A 15 -9.99 5.89 -6.10
C SER A 15 -9.96 4.84 -7.22
N ARG A 16 -10.33 5.19 -8.46
CA ARG A 16 -10.26 4.26 -9.59
C ARG A 16 -8.84 3.79 -9.87
N ALA A 17 -7.86 4.69 -9.86
CA ALA A 17 -6.44 4.35 -10.04
C ALA A 17 -5.93 3.38 -8.94
N ILE A 18 -6.38 3.55 -7.69
CA ILE A 18 -6.03 2.66 -6.57
C ILE A 18 -6.66 1.27 -6.74
N VAL A 19 -7.95 1.20 -7.11
CA VAL A 19 -8.66 -0.08 -7.32
C VAL A 19 -8.03 -0.88 -8.46
N GLU A 20 -7.74 -0.23 -9.58
CA GLU A 20 -7.17 -0.90 -10.74
C GLU A 20 -5.70 -1.28 -10.52
N GLY A 21 -4.94 -0.45 -9.81
CA GLY A 21 -3.52 -0.64 -9.49
C GLY A 21 -2.58 -0.48 -10.68
N ILE A 22 -2.95 -0.99 -11.86
CA ILE A 22 -2.27 -0.84 -13.15
C ILE A 22 -3.30 -0.42 -14.20
N SER A 23 -2.92 0.42 -15.17
CA SER A 23 -3.84 0.81 -16.23
C SER A 23 -4.08 -0.31 -17.24
N LEU A 24 -5.20 -0.23 -17.96
CA LEU A 24 -5.62 -1.25 -18.94
C LEU A 24 -4.60 -1.49 -20.07
N ASP A 25 -3.78 -0.48 -20.39
CA ASP A 25 -2.71 -0.56 -21.39
C ASP A 25 -1.36 -1.03 -20.82
N GLY A 26 -1.35 -1.47 -19.56
CA GLY A 26 -0.17 -1.92 -18.83
C GLY A 26 0.79 -0.79 -18.42
N GLY A 27 0.36 0.47 -18.53
CA GLY A 27 1.04 1.63 -17.95
C GLY A 27 0.83 1.75 -16.45
N LEU A 28 1.44 2.77 -15.85
CA LEU A 28 1.25 3.12 -14.45
C LEU A 28 0.34 4.34 -14.33
N TYR A 29 -0.46 4.40 -13.27
CA TYR A 29 -1.24 5.59 -12.98
C TYR A 29 -0.38 6.66 -12.30
N THR A 30 -0.44 7.88 -12.83
CA THR A 30 0.20 9.07 -12.27
C THR A 30 -0.82 10.21 -12.22
N PRO A 31 -0.76 11.13 -11.23
CA PRO A 31 -1.59 12.33 -11.26
C PRO A 31 -1.32 13.12 -12.54
N ALA A 32 -2.39 13.61 -13.17
CA ALA A 32 -2.28 14.43 -14.37
C ALA A 32 -1.57 15.78 -14.11
N VAL A 33 -1.69 16.27 -12.87
CA VAL A 33 -1.05 17.49 -12.36
C VAL A 33 -0.56 17.19 -10.95
N LEU A 34 0.70 17.50 -10.68
CA LEU A 34 1.25 17.41 -9.33
C LEU A 34 0.71 18.56 -8.47
N PRO A 35 0.15 18.28 -7.28
CA PRO A 35 -0.27 19.33 -6.38
C PRO A 35 0.93 20.10 -5.85
N VAL A 36 0.73 21.39 -5.60
CA VAL A 36 1.73 22.26 -4.97
C VAL A 36 1.28 22.57 -3.54
N LEU A 37 2.25 22.62 -2.63
CA LEU A 37 2.06 23.12 -1.27
C LEU A 37 2.55 24.56 -1.21
N SER A 38 1.71 25.48 -0.73
CA SER A 38 2.13 26.86 -0.47
C SER A 38 2.99 26.94 0.79
N GLU A 39 3.72 28.05 0.96
CA GLU A 39 4.50 28.28 2.18
C GLU A 39 3.63 28.30 3.45
N GLU A 40 2.41 28.84 3.35
CA GLU A 40 1.44 28.84 4.45
C GLU A 40 1.00 27.42 4.80
N GLU A 41 0.75 26.59 3.79
CA GLU A 41 0.41 25.17 4.00
C GLU A 41 1.56 24.44 4.68
N ILE A 42 2.80 24.64 4.21
CA ILE A 42 3.99 24.05 4.83
C ILE A 42 4.12 24.45 6.31
N LYS A 43 3.91 25.73 6.64
CA LYS A 43 3.95 26.19 8.05
C LYS A 43 2.89 25.50 8.90
N VAL A 44 1.67 25.33 8.40
CA VAL A 44 0.61 24.61 9.12
C VAL A 44 0.98 23.14 9.32
N LEU A 45 1.61 22.49 8.34
CA LEU A 45 1.98 21.08 8.41
C LEU A 45 3.05 20.78 9.46
N GLN A 46 3.89 21.75 9.84
CA GLN A 46 4.93 21.58 10.85
C GLN A 46 4.35 21.20 12.21
N ASP A 47 3.22 21.81 12.59
CA ASP A 47 2.60 21.62 13.91
C ASP A 47 1.65 20.41 13.98
N LEU A 48 1.41 19.73 12.85
CA LEU A 48 0.51 18.57 12.81
C LEU A 48 1.21 17.29 13.27
N THR A 49 0.43 16.41 13.90
CA THR A 49 0.83 15.01 14.12
C THR A 49 1.04 14.31 12.78
N PHE A 50 1.88 13.27 12.74
CA PHE A 50 2.13 12.51 11.50
C PHE A 50 0.83 12.02 10.82
N PRO A 51 -0.17 11.45 11.53
CA PRO A 51 -1.43 11.06 10.91
C PRO A 51 -2.23 12.22 10.31
N ASP A 52 -2.30 13.36 10.99
CA ASP A 52 -3.04 14.53 10.48
C ASP A 52 -2.32 15.14 9.27
N ARG A 53 -0.98 15.18 9.30
CA ARG A 53 -0.13 15.59 8.17
C ARG A 53 -0.30 14.63 6.98
N ALA A 54 -0.30 13.33 7.23
CA ALA A 54 -0.54 12.32 6.21
C ALA A 54 -1.89 12.51 5.52
N ALA A 55 -2.96 12.70 6.30
CA ALA A 55 -4.29 12.94 5.75
C ALA A 55 -4.34 14.19 4.88
N TYR A 56 -3.70 15.29 5.31
CA TYR A 56 -3.64 16.53 4.54
C TYR A 56 -2.91 16.36 3.21
N VAL A 57 -1.70 15.77 3.25
CA VAL A 57 -0.88 15.53 2.05
C VAL A 57 -1.62 14.59 1.10
N LEU A 58 -2.21 13.51 1.61
CA LEU A 58 -2.94 12.55 0.80
C LEU A 58 -4.20 13.18 0.17
N GLN A 59 -4.92 14.07 0.84
CA GLN A 59 -6.09 14.75 0.28
C GLN A 59 -5.77 15.52 -1.01
N LYS A 60 -4.57 16.07 -1.14
CA LYS A 60 -4.11 16.76 -2.35
C LYS A 60 -4.01 15.82 -3.57
N PHE A 61 -3.73 14.54 -3.33
CA PHE A 61 -3.62 13.50 -4.36
C PHE A 61 -4.92 12.71 -4.54
N LEU A 62 -5.67 12.51 -3.46
CA LEU A 62 -6.85 11.65 -3.35
C LEU A 62 -8.13 12.51 -3.29
N THR A 63 -8.32 13.36 -4.30
CA THR A 63 -9.32 14.45 -4.31
C THR A 63 -10.77 13.99 -4.22
N ASP A 64 -11.05 12.72 -4.48
CA ASP A 64 -12.36 12.07 -4.42
C ASP A 64 -12.61 11.32 -3.11
N TYR A 65 -11.68 11.39 -2.14
CA TYR A 65 -11.88 10.94 -0.77
C TYR A 65 -12.33 12.10 0.11
N GLU A 66 -13.16 11.80 1.10
CA GLU A 66 -13.51 12.75 2.15
C GLU A 66 -12.35 12.94 3.14
N SER A 67 -12.09 14.20 3.51
CA SER A 67 -10.97 14.56 4.39
C SER A 67 -11.02 13.89 5.76
N GLU A 68 -12.21 13.78 6.36
CA GLU A 68 -12.39 13.12 7.66
C GLU A 68 -12.08 11.63 7.58
N ARG A 69 -12.48 10.99 6.47
CA ARG A 69 -12.21 9.59 6.19
C ARG A 69 -10.71 9.32 6.08
N LEU A 70 -9.97 10.14 5.33
CA LEU A 70 -8.50 10.03 5.24
C LEU A 70 -7.82 10.20 6.60
N ARG A 71 -8.32 11.12 7.44
CA ARG A 71 -7.82 11.31 8.80
C ARG A 71 -8.03 10.07 9.67
N ASN A 72 -9.21 9.45 9.60
CA ASN A 72 -9.49 8.21 10.32
C ASN A 72 -8.56 7.08 9.86
N PHE A 73 -8.38 6.94 8.55
CA PHE A 73 -7.48 5.94 7.96
C PHE A 73 -6.04 6.10 8.43
N ALA A 74 -5.49 7.32 8.35
CA ALA A 74 -4.13 7.61 8.79
C ALA A 74 -3.95 7.31 10.30
N LYS A 75 -4.91 7.71 11.14
CA LYS A 75 -4.86 7.42 12.57
C LYS A 75 -4.81 5.93 12.87
N ARG A 76 -5.58 5.12 12.15
CA ARG A 76 -5.58 3.66 12.31
C ARG A 76 -4.29 3.03 11.78
N ALA A 77 -3.86 3.42 10.58
CA ALA A 77 -2.66 2.90 9.93
C ALA A 77 -1.39 3.12 10.75
N TYR A 78 -1.24 4.30 11.35
CA TYR A 78 -0.01 4.65 12.08
C TYR A 78 -0.10 4.41 13.60
N ALA A 79 -1.20 3.86 14.11
CA ALA A 79 -1.33 3.53 15.54
C ALA A 79 -0.42 2.38 16.00
N SER A 80 -0.03 1.49 15.09
CA SER A 80 0.87 0.36 15.37
C SER A 80 2.35 0.74 15.36
N PHE A 81 2.68 1.99 15.03
CA PHE A 81 4.06 2.48 15.06
C PHE A 81 4.48 2.78 16.50
N PHE A 82 5.64 2.29 16.89
CA PHE A 82 6.14 2.37 18.26
C PHE A 82 6.93 3.66 18.56
N HIS A 83 7.05 4.57 17.58
CA HIS A 83 7.60 5.90 17.77
C HIS A 83 6.51 6.97 17.55
N LYS A 84 6.39 7.92 18.49
CA LYS A 84 5.35 8.97 18.48
C LYS A 84 5.31 9.80 17.19
N ASP A 85 6.48 10.06 16.61
CA ASP A 85 6.62 10.87 15.40
C ASP A 85 6.51 10.03 14.12
N VAL A 86 6.34 8.70 14.26
CA VAL A 86 6.23 7.68 13.19
C VAL A 86 7.50 7.54 12.33
N ALA A 87 8.03 8.65 11.82
CA ALA A 87 9.21 8.75 10.97
C ALA A 87 10.14 9.89 11.47
N PRO A 88 10.81 9.74 12.63
CA PRO A 88 11.69 10.77 13.16
C PRO A 88 12.97 10.92 12.33
N VAL A 89 13.52 12.14 12.31
CA VAL A 89 14.87 12.41 11.81
C VAL A 89 15.82 12.49 13.00
N VAL A 90 16.83 11.63 13.01
CA VAL A 90 17.91 11.63 14.01
C VAL A 90 19.15 12.31 13.42
N THR A 91 19.59 13.40 14.04
CA THR A 91 20.81 14.10 13.63
C THR A 91 22.05 13.27 14.00
N LEU A 92 22.94 13.04 13.02
CA LEU A 92 24.25 12.45 13.26
C LEU A 92 25.32 13.51 13.48
N ASP A 93 25.28 14.58 12.68
CA ASP A 93 26.21 15.71 12.70
C ASP A 93 25.54 16.98 12.13
N GLU A 94 26.32 18.05 11.96
CA GLU A 94 25.83 19.36 11.50
C GLU A 94 25.13 19.34 10.14
N ASN A 95 25.44 18.38 9.26
CA ASN A 95 24.94 18.33 7.88
C ASN A 95 24.23 17.01 7.54
N THR A 96 24.15 16.07 8.49
CA THR A 96 23.66 14.71 8.24
C THR A 96 22.58 14.32 9.25
N GLY A 97 21.41 13.95 8.72
CA GLY A 97 20.34 13.32 9.48
C GLY A 97 19.96 11.96 8.89
N ILE A 98 19.47 11.05 9.73
CA ILE A 98 18.87 9.79 9.33
C ILE A 98 17.36 9.88 9.55
N LEU A 99 16.59 9.69 8.48
CA LEU A 99 15.14 9.47 8.58
C LEU A 99 14.86 8.00 8.93
N GLU A 100 14.42 7.75 10.15
CA GLU A 100 14.14 6.40 10.64
C GLU A 100 12.74 5.95 10.21
N LEU A 101 12.67 5.04 9.23
CA LEU A 101 11.40 4.51 8.69
C LEU A 101 11.09 3.09 9.18
N PHE A 102 11.74 2.64 10.26
CA PHE A 102 11.66 1.27 10.77
C PHE A 102 10.89 1.18 12.11
N HIS A 103 10.11 2.20 12.46
CA HIS A 103 9.32 2.21 13.69
C HIS A 103 7.92 1.59 13.54
N GLY A 104 7.66 0.98 12.38
CA GLY A 104 6.43 0.24 12.11
C GLY A 104 6.46 -1.19 12.64
N PRO A 105 5.33 -1.91 12.59
CA PRO A 105 5.17 -3.23 13.21
C PRO A 105 6.07 -4.32 12.61
N THR A 106 6.68 -4.09 11.44
CA THR A 106 7.58 -5.04 10.78
C THR A 106 9.03 -4.55 10.73
N SER A 107 9.30 -3.40 11.34
CA SER A 107 10.61 -2.76 11.39
C SER A 107 11.21 -2.47 10.02
N ALA A 108 10.37 -2.15 9.03
CA ALA A 108 10.80 -1.81 7.68
C ALA A 108 9.99 -0.64 7.11
N PHE A 109 10.61 0.17 6.26
CA PHE A 109 9.98 1.35 5.64
C PHE A 109 8.70 1.04 4.85
N LYS A 110 8.51 -0.22 4.46
CA LYS A 110 7.32 -0.66 3.73
C LYS A 110 6.05 -0.52 4.58
N ASP A 111 6.17 -0.50 5.90
CA ASP A 111 5.07 -0.24 6.83
C ASP A 111 4.41 1.12 6.57
N MET A 112 5.19 2.15 6.21
CA MET A 112 4.68 3.50 5.94
C MET A 112 3.57 3.50 4.88
N ALA A 113 3.65 2.57 3.92
CA ALA A 113 2.67 2.44 2.87
C ALA A 113 1.67 1.30 3.12
N LEU A 114 2.16 0.13 3.54
CA LEU A 114 1.35 -1.09 3.61
C LEU A 114 0.39 -1.12 4.79
N GLN A 115 0.63 -0.31 5.84
CA GLN A 115 -0.36 -0.10 6.89
C GLN A 115 -1.50 0.83 6.44
N MET A 116 -1.26 1.70 5.45
CA MET A 116 -2.26 2.65 4.93
C MET A 116 -3.05 2.08 3.74
N LEU A 117 -2.39 1.26 2.89
CA LEU A 117 -2.96 0.73 1.65
C LEU A 117 -4.30 -0.02 1.82
N PRO A 118 -4.51 -0.90 2.82
CA PRO A 118 -5.79 -1.59 3.00
C PRO A 118 -6.97 -0.64 3.14
N TYR A 119 -6.81 0.43 3.94
CA TYR A 119 -7.85 1.44 4.14
C TYR A 119 -8.10 2.30 2.90
N LEU A 120 -7.02 2.67 2.20
CA LEU A 120 -7.15 3.38 0.94
C LEU A 120 -7.87 2.51 -0.09
N LEU A 121 -7.52 1.23 -0.21
CA LEU A 121 -8.10 0.32 -1.19
C LEU A 121 -9.58 0.04 -0.90
N THR A 122 -9.95 -0.29 0.34
CA THR A 122 -11.37 -0.52 0.69
C THR A 122 -12.19 0.75 0.55
N GLY A 123 -11.64 1.90 0.95
CA GLY A 123 -12.28 3.20 0.70
C GLY A 123 -12.45 3.51 -0.78
N ALA A 124 -11.47 3.16 -1.60
CA ALA A 124 -11.56 3.30 -3.05
C ALA A 124 -12.70 2.46 -3.63
N MET A 125 -12.82 1.20 -3.18
CA MET A 125 -13.88 0.29 -3.62
C MET A 125 -15.26 0.83 -3.28
N GLU A 126 -15.45 1.35 -2.07
CA GLU A 126 -16.70 1.98 -1.66
C GLU A 126 -17.04 3.23 -2.49
N ILE A 127 -16.08 4.13 -2.71
CA ILE A 127 -16.28 5.32 -3.57
C ILE A 127 -16.69 4.93 -4.99
N GLN A 128 -16.14 3.81 -5.49
CA GLN A 128 -16.45 3.29 -6.82
C GLN A 128 -17.72 2.41 -6.85
N GLY A 129 -18.42 2.22 -5.72
CA GLY A 129 -19.61 1.40 -5.63
C GLY A 129 -19.37 -0.10 -5.88
N ILE A 130 -18.16 -0.60 -5.56
CA ILE A 130 -17.74 -1.97 -5.81
C ILE A 130 -18.01 -2.81 -4.56
N ASP A 131 -19.06 -3.63 -4.62
CA ASP A 131 -19.41 -4.63 -3.59
C ASP A 131 -18.71 -5.97 -3.86
N GLU A 132 -17.38 -5.97 -3.73
CA GLU A 132 -16.52 -7.15 -3.88
C GLU A 132 -15.53 -7.21 -2.72
N LYS A 133 -15.05 -8.41 -2.38
CA LYS A 133 -13.87 -8.59 -1.53
C LYS A 133 -12.62 -8.53 -2.40
N VAL A 134 -11.55 -7.95 -1.89
CA VAL A 134 -10.25 -7.96 -2.57
C VAL A 134 -9.32 -9.00 -1.97
N CYS A 135 -8.72 -9.83 -2.82
CA CYS A 135 -7.67 -10.76 -2.46
C CYS A 135 -6.35 -10.27 -3.03
N ILE A 136 -5.45 -9.89 -2.13
CA ILE A 136 -4.14 -9.33 -2.44
C ILE A 136 -3.15 -10.48 -2.60
N LEU A 137 -2.55 -10.58 -3.78
CA LEU A 137 -1.45 -11.50 -4.03
C LEU A 137 -0.13 -10.74 -3.96
N VAL A 138 0.81 -11.25 -3.18
CA VAL A 138 2.13 -10.63 -3.00
C VAL A 138 3.21 -11.67 -3.24
N ALA A 139 4.13 -11.40 -4.16
CA ALA A 139 5.40 -12.10 -4.21
C ALA A 139 6.45 -11.32 -3.41
N THR A 140 7.26 -11.98 -2.59
CA THR A 140 8.28 -11.28 -1.79
C THR A 140 9.59 -12.04 -1.68
N SER A 141 10.66 -11.28 -1.46
CA SER A 141 11.96 -11.75 -0.99
C SER A 141 12.19 -11.45 0.51
N GLY A 142 11.17 -10.98 1.23
CA GLY A 142 11.26 -10.67 2.66
C GLY A 142 10.23 -9.64 3.14
N ASP A 143 10.66 -8.40 3.39
CA ASP A 143 9.86 -7.45 4.18
C ASP A 143 8.53 -7.06 3.54
N THR A 144 8.41 -7.04 2.20
CA THR A 144 7.14 -6.68 1.55
C THR A 144 6.03 -7.66 1.95
N GLY A 145 6.37 -8.95 2.04
CA GLY A 145 5.42 -9.98 2.45
C GLY A 145 4.93 -9.75 3.86
N LYS A 146 5.85 -9.57 4.81
CA LYS A 146 5.50 -9.34 6.21
C LYS A 146 4.73 -8.03 6.42
N ALA A 147 5.15 -6.94 5.81
CA ALA A 147 4.42 -5.66 5.91
C ALA A 147 3.01 -5.72 5.29
N ALA A 148 2.83 -6.48 4.20
CA ALA A 148 1.51 -6.68 3.61
C ALA A 148 0.62 -7.58 4.48
N LEU A 149 1.18 -8.66 5.03
CA LEU A 149 0.49 -9.53 5.98
C LEU A 149 -0.02 -8.74 7.18
N GLU A 150 0.85 -7.93 7.78
CA GLU A 150 0.50 -7.12 8.94
C GLU A 150 -0.55 -6.06 8.62
N GLY A 151 -0.39 -5.35 7.50
CA GLY A 151 -1.34 -4.29 7.12
C GLY A 151 -2.73 -4.81 6.78
N PHE A 152 -2.83 -5.94 6.08
CA PHE A 152 -4.11 -6.50 5.66
C PHE A 152 -4.75 -7.44 6.69
N ALA A 153 -4.04 -7.81 7.77
CA ALA A 153 -4.57 -8.69 8.80
C ALA A 153 -5.90 -8.17 9.36
N ASP A 154 -6.94 -9.00 9.25
CA ASP A 154 -8.30 -8.77 9.74
C ASP A 154 -8.97 -7.48 9.25
N VAL A 155 -8.48 -6.90 8.14
CA VAL A 155 -9.15 -5.79 7.47
C VAL A 155 -10.35 -6.32 6.70
N GLU A 156 -11.54 -5.84 7.06
CA GLU A 156 -12.81 -6.24 6.47
C GLU A 156 -12.80 -6.13 4.94
N ASN A 157 -13.45 -7.09 4.27
CA ASN A 157 -13.52 -7.20 2.81
C ASN A 157 -12.17 -7.36 2.09
N THR A 158 -11.11 -7.68 2.83
CA THR A 158 -9.81 -7.99 2.25
C THR A 158 -9.31 -9.39 2.66
N SER A 159 -8.43 -9.95 1.85
CA SER A 159 -7.59 -11.09 2.19
C SER A 159 -6.22 -10.90 1.55
N VAL A 160 -5.18 -11.51 2.09
CA VAL A 160 -3.81 -11.41 1.56
C VAL A 160 -3.17 -12.78 1.50
N VAL A 161 -2.54 -13.10 0.37
CA VAL A 161 -1.76 -14.32 0.17
C VAL A 161 -0.35 -13.94 -0.27
N VAL A 162 0.63 -14.33 0.55
CA VAL A 162 2.04 -14.06 0.31
C VAL A 162 2.74 -15.31 -0.21
N PHE A 163 3.43 -15.16 -1.34
CA PHE A 163 4.30 -16.16 -1.95
C PHE A 163 5.76 -15.74 -1.75
N TYR A 164 6.57 -16.63 -1.18
CA TYR A 164 8.00 -16.38 -0.97
C TYR A 164 8.83 -17.60 -1.40
N PRO A 165 10.05 -17.41 -1.95
CA PRO A 165 10.93 -18.53 -2.26
C PRO A 165 11.38 -19.22 -0.97
N LYS A 166 11.18 -20.53 -0.86
CA LYS A 166 11.39 -21.30 0.39
C LYS A 166 12.76 -21.04 1.03
N ASP A 167 13.80 -20.94 0.21
CA ASP A 167 15.19 -20.74 0.64
C ASP A 167 15.74 -19.34 0.27
N GLY A 168 14.88 -18.43 -0.21
CA GLY A 168 15.27 -17.12 -0.71
C GLY A 168 14.93 -15.94 0.21
N VAL A 169 14.59 -16.22 1.47
CA VAL A 169 14.33 -15.22 2.52
C VAL A 169 15.12 -15.55 3.78
N SER A 170 15.43 -14.56 4.61
CA SER A 170 16.10 -14.84 5.88
C SER A 170 15.19 -15.65 6.82
N ARG A 171 15.78 -16.42 7.74
CA ARG A 171 15.01 -17.19 8.73
C ARG A 171 14.09 -16.32 9.58
N MET A 172 14.52 -15.10 9.92
CA MET A 172 13.69 -14.16 10.66
C MET A 172 12.44 -13.75 9.87
N GLN A 173 12.61 -13.37 8.60
CA GLN A 173 11.49 -12.99 7.72
C GLN A 173 10.55 -14.17 7.46
N GLU A 174 11.10 -15.38 7.24
CA GLU A 174 10.29 -16.60 7.13
C GLU A 174 9.41 -16.79 8.36
N LEU A 175 10.00 -16.74 9.56
CA LEU A 175 9.27 -16.90 10.82
C LEU A 175 8.19 -15.83 10.98
N GLN A 176 8.52 -14.56 10.75
CA GLN A 176 7.55 -13.46 10.81
C GLN A 176 6.36 -13.67 9.89
N MET A 177 6.56 -14.22 8.68
CA MET A 177 5.48 -14.52 7.74
C MET A 177 4.66 -15.74 8.19
N VAL A 178 5.30 -16.88 8.44
CA VAL A 178 4.56 -18.14 8.74
C VAL A 178 3.88 -18.14 10.11
N THR A 179 4.28 -17.26 11.02
CA THR A 179 3.60 -17.07 12.32
C THR A 179 2.64 -15.86 12.33
N GLN A 180 2.36 -15.25 11.19
CA GLN A 180 1.37 -14.17 11.11
C GLN A 180 0.00 -14.65 11.63
N LYS A 181 -0.64 -13.81 12.44
CA LYS A 181 -2.04 -13.99 12.85
C LYS A 181 -2.98 -13.18 11.96
N GLY A 182 -4.21 -13.66 11.83
CA GLY A 182 -5.29 -13.04 11.08
C GLY A 182 -6.10 -14.12 10.36
N ASP A 183 -7.42 -14.00 10.34
CA ASP A 183 -8.29 -15.01 9.73
C ASP A 183 -8.33 -14.88 8.20
N ASN A 184 -7.79 -13.78 7.66
CA ASN A 184 -7.78 -13.46 6.23
C ASN A 184 -6.39 -13.50 5.58
N VAL A 185 -5.38 -14.06 6.26
CA VAL A 185 -3.99 -14.13 5.78
C VAL A 185 -3.62 -15.54 5.32
N GLY A 186 -2.82 -15.61 4.26
CA GLY A 186 -2.28 -16.85 3.71
C GLY A 186 -0.80 -16.69 3.36
N VAL A 187 -0.02 -17.75 3.61
CA VAL A 187 1.42 -17.76 3.34
C VAL A 187 1.78 -19.05 2.64
N CYS A 188 2.41 -18.94 1.47
CA CYS A 188 2.77 -20.05 0.60
C CYS A 188 4.27 -19.99 0.26
N ALA A 189 5.01 -21.03 0.65
CA ALA A 189 6.38 -21.19 0.21
C ALA A 189 6.41 -21.71 -1.23
N VAL A 190 7.21 -21.09 -2.09
CA VAL A 190 7.46 -21.48 -3.47
C VAL A 190 8.78 -22.23 -3.53
N HIS A 191 8.76 -23.45 -4.05
CA HIS A 191 9.97 -24.21 -4.36
C HIS A 191 10.58 -23.67 -5.66
N GLY A 192 11.40 -22.63 -5.54
CA GLY A 192 11.97 -21.87 -6.65
C GLY A 192 12.63 -20.58 -6.13
N ASN A 193 12.92 -19.66 -7.03
CA ASN A 193 13.49 -18.35 -6.70
C ASN A 193 12.39 -17.25 -6.63
N PHE A 194 12.80 -16.01 -6.37
CA PHE A 194 11.88 -14.87 -6.29
C PHE A 194 11.17 -14.59 -7.63
N ASP A 195 11.87 -14.75 -8.75
CA ASP A 195 11.29 -14.54 -10.09
C ASP A 195 10.21 -15.58 -10.40
N ASP A 196 10.37 -16.83 -9.94
CA ASP A 196 9.34 -17.87 -10.05
C ASP A 196 8.08 -17.47 -9.28
N ALA A 197 8.22 -17.00 -8.04
CA ALA A 197 7.11 -16.52 -7.23
C ALA A 197 6.40 -15.32 -7.87
N GLN A 198 7.17 -14.34 -8.37
CA GLN A 198 6.63 -13.17 -9.06
C GLN A 198 5.92 -13.54 -10.36
N THR A 199 6.50 -14.47 -11.13
CA THR A 199 5.91 -14.98 -12.38
C THR A 199 4.62 -15.73 -12.11
N GLY A 200 4.56 -16.56 -11.08
CA GLY A 200 3.36 -17.26 -10.65
C GLY A 200 2.24 -16.31 -10.24
N VAL A 201 2.53 -15.31 -9.39
CA VAL A 201 1.55 -14.28 -9.01
C VAL A 201 1.02 -13.54 -10.22
N LYS A 202 1.91 -13.14 -11.15
CA LYS A 202 1.50 -12.48 -12.40
C LYS A 202 0.60 -13.37 -13.25
N ALA A 203 0.94 -14.65 -13.38
CA ALA A 203 0.12 -15.60 -14.13
C ALA A 203 -1.30 -15.71 -13.55
N ILE A 204 -1.42 -15.83 -12.22
CA ILE A 204 -2.72 -15.88 -11.51
C ILE A 204 -3.51 -14.59 -11.75
N LEU A 205 -2.88 -13.41 -11.65
CA LEU A 205 -3.53 -12.12 -11.86
C LEU A 205 -4.04 -11.94 -13.30
N THR A 206 -3.39 -12.57 -14.28
CA THR A 206 -3.78 -12.49 -15.71
C THR A 206 -4.66 -13.64 -16.19
N ASP A 207 -4.96 -14.62 -15.34
CA ASP A 207 -5.82 -15.75 -15.71
C ASP A 207 -7.30 -15.34 -15.65
N ALA A 208 -7.85 -15.00 -16.83
CA ALA A 208 -9.25 -14.62 -16.98
C ALA A 208 -10.24 -15.71 -16.53
N LYS A 209 -9.91 -17.00 -16.68
CA LYS A 209 -10.80 -18.08 -16.23
C LYS A 209 -10.84 -18.13 -14.70
N PHE A 210 -9.69 -17.98 -14.06
CA PHE A 210 -9.62 -17.94 -12.61
C PHE A 210 -10.29 -16.68 -12.04
N ALA A 211 -10.05 -15.51 -12.66
CA ALA A 211 -10.72 -14.27 -12.30
C ALA A 211 -12.25 -14.37 -12.40
N ASN A 212 -12.78 -14.94 -13.50
CA ASN A 212 -14.23 -15.14 -13.67
C ASN A 212 -14.82 -16.06 -12.59
N LYS A 213 -14.11 -17.15 -12.26
CA LYS A 213 -14.52 -18.07 -11.18
C LYS A 213 -14.55 -17.38 -9.80
N LEU A 214 -13.64 -16.44 -9.55
CA LEU A 214 -13.63 -15.66 -8.31
C LEU A 214 -14.70 -14.56 -8.31
N ALA A 215 -15.02 -13.98 -9.47
CA ALA A 215 -16.09 -13.02 -9.62
C ALA A 215 -17.46 -13.60 -9.23
N GLU A 216 -17.72 -14.88 -9.51
CA GLU A 216 -18.91 -15.61 -9.02
C GLU A 216 -19.04 -15.61 -7.48
N LYS A 217 -17.91 -15.47 -6.78
CA LYS A 217 -17.84 -15.36 -5.31
C LYS A 217 -17.68 -13.93 -4.82
N LYS A 218 -17.83 -12.94 -5.70
CA LYS A 218 -17.54 -11.52 -5.44
C LYS A 218 -16.12 -11.29 -4.92
N ILE A 219 -15.13 -12.02 -5.45
CA ILE A 219 -13.72 -11.85 -5.09
C ILE A 219 -12.97 -11.29 -6.30
N ARG A 220 -12.30 -10.16 -6.10
CA ARG A 220 -11.38 -9.56 -7.06
C ARG A 220 -9.94 -9.82 -6.62
N LEU A 221 -9.10 -10.22 -7.57
CA LEU A 221 -7.67 -10.28 -7.33
C LEU A 221 -7.04 -8.90 -7.52
N SER A 222 -6.09 -8.56 -6.65
CA SER A 222 -5.25 -7.38 -6.79
C SER A 222 -3.84 -7.68 -6.25
N SER A 223 -2.92 -6.73 -6.36
CA SER A 223 -1.58 -6.85 -5.77
C SER A 223 -1.24 -5.61 -4.94
N ALA A 224 -0.46 -5.81 -3.88
CA ALA A 224 0.13 -4.72 -3.09
C ALA A 224 1.54 -4.34 -3.59
N ASN A 225 1.81 -4.53 -4.88
CA ASN A 225 3.12 -4.23 -5.47
C ASN A 225 3.39 -2.71 -5.52
N SER A 226 4.66 -2.35 -5.70
CA SER A 226 5.14 -0.95 -5.66
C SER A 226 4.54 -0.05 -6.74
N ILE A 227 3.85 -0.63 -7.72
CA ILE A 227 3.20 0.10 -8.81
C ILE A 227 1.84 0.71 -8.43
N ASN A 228 1.20 0.23 -7.36
CA ASN A 228 -0.11 0.74 -6.96
C ASN A 228 0.03 2.14 -6.36
N TRP A 229 -0.76 3.10 -6.85
CA TRP A 229 -0.73 4.48 -6.37
C TRP A 229 -1.02 4.61 -4.86
N GLY A 230 -1.91 3.78 -4.33
CA GLY A 230 -2.23 3.73 -2.89
C GLY A 230 -1.05 3.28 -2.03
N ARG A 231 -0.03 2.65 -2.62
CA ARG A 231 1.23 2.32 -1.95
C ARG A 231 2.26 3.44 -2.09
N LEU A 232 2.30 4.14 -3.22
CA LEU A 232 3.27 5.22 -3.44
C LEU A 232 2.89 6.49 -2.68
N ALA A 233 1.61 6.90 -2.69
CA ALA A 233 1.19 8.17 -2.12
C ALA A 233 1.52 8.35 -0.62
N PRO A 234 1.34 7.35 0.27
CA PRO A 234 1.74 7.47 1.67
C PRO A 234 3.24 7.71 1.88
N GLN A 235 4.09 7.27 0.94
CA GLN A 235 5.53 7.45 1.03
C GLN A 235 5.97 8.89 0.80
N ILE A 236 5.13 9.71 0.16
CA ILE A 236 5.40 11.14 -0.02
C ILE A 236 5.40 11.87 1.34
N VAL A 237 4.59 11.41 2.29
CA VAL A 237 4.34 12.09 3.57
C VAL A 237 5.61 12.24 4.41
N TYR A 238 6.45 11.20 4.48
CA TYR A 238 7.65 11.24 5.32
C TYR A 238 8.77 12.14 4.75
N TYR A 239 8.68 12.58 3.49
CA TYR A 239 9.57 13.61 2.94
C TYR A 239 9.14 15.03 3.33
N ILE A 240 7.86 15.22 3.63
CA ILE A 240 7.30 16.50 4.09
C ILE A 240 7.38 16.63 5.62
N SER A 241 7.68 15.52 6.31
CA SER A 241 7.52 15.38 7.75
C SER A 241 8.71 15.82 8.60
#